data_AF-A0A5C7LKS1-F1
#
_entry.id   AF-A0A5C7LKS1-F1
#
_cell.length_a   1.000
_cell.length_b   1.000
_cell.length_c   1.000
_cell.angle_alpha   90.00
_cell.angle_beta   90.00
_cell.angle_gamma   90.00
#
_symmetry.space_group_name_H-M   'P 1'
#
loop_
_entity.id
_entity.type
_entity.pdbx_description
1 polymer ?
#
loop_
_entity_poly.entity_id
_entity_poly.type
_entity_poly.pdbx_seq_one_letter_code
_entity_poly.pdbx_strand_id
1 'polypeptide(L)'
;MSTKMYNYRVRKDQWWDFARACREVYLNNHPLMQLLKSAADRGDDAMSSFKKLSKTVDALERAEMIVDIQIFDEGDTYILRPLERGYFFMNNVHEWSGFLDEVTYDDRADVPPEEEKNKVVAQWCDEKISSREYLMFNVLSRDDFMNVAVGVLLPAPRP
;
A
#
# COMPACT_ATOMS: atom_id res chain seq x y z
N MET A 1 -9.93 1.92 26.05
CA MET A 1 -9.30 1.45 24.80
C MET A 1 -8.29 2.51 24.40
N SER A 2 -7.10 2.12 23.96
CA SER A 2 -6.16 3.07 23.34
C SER A 2 -6.56 3.29 21.89
N THR A 3 -6.51 4.54 21.43
CA THR A 3 -6.83 4.97 20.07
C THR A 3 -5.53 5.20 19.32
N LYS A 4 -5.35 4.47 18.22
CA LYS A 4 -4.16 4.56 17.38
C LYS A 4 -4.59 4.69 15.91
N MET A 5 -4.11 5.75 15.27
CA MET A 5 -4.38 6.06 13.88
C MET A 5 -3.08 6.52 13.21
N TYR A 6 -2.70 5.83 12.13
CA TYR A 6 -1.64 6.28 11.22
C TYR A 6 -2.26 6.43 9.83
N ASN A 7 -2.88 7.57 9.62
CA ASN A 7 -3.61 7.88 8.40
C ASN A 7 -2.96 9.05 7.67
N TYR A 8 -3.37 9.24 6.43
CA TYR A 8 -2.88 10.29 5.55
C TYR A 8 -4.07 10.96 4.88
N ARG A 9 -3.96 12.26 4.62
CA ARG A 9 -4.97 13.02 3.89
C ARG A 9 -4.45 13.29 2.48
N VAL A 10 -5.31 13.12 1.49
CA VAL A 10 -5.03 13.44 0.09
C VAL A 10 -6.19 14.24 -0.49
N ARG A 11 -5.89 15.24 -1.33
CA ARG A 11 -6.95 15.95 -2.05
C ARG A 11 -7.58 15.06 -3.11
N LYS A 12 -8.91 15.15 -3.28
CA LYS A 12 -9.63 14.31 -4.25
C LYS A 12 -9.17 14.51 -5.68
N ASP A 13 -8.78 15.72 -6.06
CA ASP A 13 -8.27 16.03 -7.39
C ASP A 13 -6.86 15.48 -7.65
N GLN A 14 -6.11 15.15 -6.61
CA GLN A 14 -4.79 14.51 -6.68
C GLN A 14 -4.84 13.00 -6.50
N TRP A 15 -6.00 12.42 -6.18
CA TRP A 15 -6.16 11.01 -5.83
C TRP A 15 -5.58 10.06 -6.88
N TRP A 16 -5.89 10.28 -8.16
CA TRP A 16 -5.45 9.37 -9.23
C TRP A 16 -3.95 9.43 -9.48
N ASP A 17 -3.33 10.59 -9.30
CA ASP A 17 -1.88 10.73 -9.44
C ASP A 17 -1.16 10.11 -8.25
N PHE A 18 -1.67 10.32 -7.03
CA PHE A 18 -1.20 9.59 -5.84
C PHE A 18 -1.32 8.07 -6.03
N ALA A 19 -2.49 7.58 -6.46
CA ALA A 19 -2.73 6.14 -6.63
C ALA A 19 -1.76 5.52 -7.65
N ARG A 20 -1.45 6.24 -8.73
CA ARG A 20 -0.45 5.82 -9.73
C ARG A 20 0.96 5.79 -9.12
N ALA A 21 1.38 6.87 -8.46
CA ALA A 21 2.70 6.96 -7.83
C ALA A 21 2.89 5.90 -6.73
N CYS A 22 1.85 5.65 -5.92
CA CYS A 22 1.84 4.59 -4.92
C CYS A 22 2.08 3.22 -5.56
N ARG A 23 1.33 2.89 -6.62
CA ARG A 23 1.50 1.65 -7.37
C ARG A 23 2.92 1.49 -7.93
N GLU A 24 3.49 2.55 -8.49
CA GLU A 24 4.86 2.54 -9.02
C GLU A 24 5.90 2.24 -7.94
N VAL A 25 5.80 2.87 -6.77
CA VAL A 25 6.71 2.60 -5.64
C VAL A 25 6.60 1.15 -5.18
N TYR A 26 5.39 0.61 -5.03
CA TYR A 26 5.22 -0.81 -4.68
C TYR A 26 5.79 -1.73 -5.76
N LEU A 27 5.57 -1.46 -7.04
CA LEU A 27 6.16 -2.28 -8.12
C LEU A 27 7.68 -2.23 -8.17
N ASN A 28 8.29 -1.11 -7.77
CA ASN A 28 9.74 -0.94 -7.85
C ASN A 28 10.46 -1.42 -6.60
N ASN A 29 9.91 -1.13 -5.42
CA ASN A 29 10.61 -1.25 -4.15
C ASN A 29 10.08 -2.37 -3.26
N HIS A 30 8.90 -2.93 -3.55
CA HIS A 30 8.36 -4.01 -2.73
C HIS A 30 9.30 -5.23 -2.74
N PRO A 31 9.61 -5.85 -1.59
CA PRO A 31 10.56 -6.96 -1.51
C PRO A 31 10.26 -8.12 -2.46
N LEU A 32 8.98 -8.40 -2.72
CA LEU A 32 8.56 -9.40 -3.72
C LEU A 32 9.09 -9.07 -5.12
N MET A 33 9.03 -7.80 -5.51
CA MET A 33 9.46 -7.35 -6.83
C MET A 33 10.97 -7.44 -6.99
N GLN A 34 11.70 -7.19 -5.91
CA GLN A 34 13.16 -7.35 -5.87
C GLN A 34 13.56 -8.83 -5.96
N LEU A 35 12.84 -9.72 -5.27
CA LEU A 35 13.03 -11.18 -5.37
C LEU A 35 12.76 -11.68 -6.80
N LEU A 36 11.72 -11.15 -7.43
CA LEU A 36 11.34 -11.44 -8.81
C LEU A 36 12.42 -11.07 -9.81
N LYS A 37 12.88 -9.81 -9.78
CA LYS A 37 13.97 -9.32 -10.63
C LYS A 37 15.24 -10.16 -10.45
N SER A 38 15.59 -10.44 -9.19
CA SER A 38 16.76 -11.27 -8.85
C SER A 38 16.65 -12.72 -9.35
N ALA A 39 15.44 -13.29 -9.46
CA ALA A 39 15.25 -14.63 -10.00
C ALA A 39 15.42 -14.66 -11.52
N ALA A 40 14.94 -13.63 -12.22
CA ALA A 40 15.11 -13.50 -13.66
C ALA A 40 16.57 -13.28 -14.05
N ASP A 41 17.31 -12.46 -13.31
CA ASP A 41 18.73 -12.17 -13.56
C ASP A 41 19.62 -13.43 -13.44
N ARG A 42 19.18 -14.44 -12.68
CA ARG A 42 19.90 -15.72 -12.54
C ARG A 42 19.70 -16.70 -13.71
N GLY A 43 18.79 -16.42 -14.64
CA GLY A 43 18.55 -17.26 -15.81
C GLY A 43 17.92 -18.62 -15.49
N ASP A 44 17.18 -18.73 -14.37
CA ASP A 44 16.40 -19.93 -14.04
C ASP A 44 15.39 -20.24 -15.16
N ASP A 45 15.18 -21.52 -15.48
CA ASP A 45 14.16 -21.97 -16.45
C ASP A 45 12.82 -21.26 -16.23
N ALA A 46 12.28 -20.64 -17.29
CA ALA A 46 11.14 -19.73 -17.18
C ALA A 46 9.90 -20.40 -16.56
N MET A 47 9.66 -21.68 -16.87
CA MET A 47 8.52 -22.43 -16.33
C MET A 47 8.71 -22.76 -14.85
N SER A 48 9.92 -23.18 -14.47
CA SER A 48 10.30 -23.41 -13.07
C SER A 48 10.22 -22.12 -12.24
N SER A 49 10.72 -21.00 -12.77
CA SER A 49 10.64 -19.66 -12.18
C SER A 49 9.21 -19.19 -11.99
N PHE A 50 8.37 -19.36 -13.00
CA PHE A 50 6.95 -19.02 -12.94
C PHE A 50 6.21 -19.83 -11.85
N LYS A 51 6.48 -21.13 -11.74
CA LYS A 51 5.86 -21.98 -10.71
C LYS A 51 6.32 -21.63 -9.29
N LYS A 52 7.63 -21.37 -9.10
CA LYS A 52 8.18 -20.90 -7.82
C LYS A 52 7.52 -19.58 -7.43
N LEU A 53 7.39 -18.68 -8.40
CA LEU A 53 6.77 -17.39 -8.18
C LEU A 53 5.29 -17.50 -7.82
N SER A 54 4.49 -18.24 -8.59
CA SER A 54 3.06 -18.37 -8.30
C SER A 54 2.86 -18.85 -6.85
N LYS A 55 3.72 -19.77 -6.39
CA LYS A 55 3.74 -20.20 -4.98
C LYS A 55 4.16 -19.08 -4.02
N THR A 56 5.12 -18.24 -4.39
CA THR A 56 5.53 -17.08 -3.59
C THR A 56 4.41 -16.05 -3.50
N VAL A 57 3.75 -15.71 -4.60
CA VAL A 57 2.57 -14.82 -4.61
C VAL A 57 1.47 -15.41 -3.73
N ASP A 58 1.10 -16.68 -3.93
CA ASP A 58 0.11 -17.37 -3.08
C ASP A 58 0.47 -17.34 -1.59
N ALA A 59 1.75 -17.50 -1.25
CA ALA A 59 2.22 -17.46 0.13
C ALA A 59 2.11 -16.04 0.71
N LEU A 60 2.33 -15.01 -0.10
CA LEU A 60 2.26 -13.62 0.32
C LEU A 60 0.82 -13.13 0.46
N GLU A 61 -0.09 -13.54 -0.42
CA GLU A 61 -1.52 -13.30 -0.24
C GLU A 61 -2.00 -13.91 1.08
N ARG A 62 -1.60 -15.15 1.37
CA ARG A 62 -1.90 -15.82 2.65
C ARG A 62 -1.22 -15.15 3.84
N ALA A 63 -0.05 -14.54 3.64
CA ALA A 63 0.65 -13.80 4.67
C ALA A 63 0.07 -12.39 4.89
N GLU A 64 -0.91 -11.96 4.08
CA GLU A 64 -1.46 -10.59 4.04
C GLU A 64 -0.35 -9.54 3.87
N MET A 65 0.61 -9.84 3.00
CA MET A 65 1.64 -8.88 2.57
C MET A 65 1.19 -8.04 1.37
N ILE A 66 -0.06 -8.19 0.93
CA ILE A 66 -0.70 -7.25 0.02
C ILE A 66 -1.09 -6.01 0.84
N VAL A 67 -1.00 -4.85 0.20
CA VAL A 67 -1.40 -3.59 0.81
C VAL A 67 -2.71 -3.13 0.23
N ASP A 68 -3.67 -2.96 1.12
CA ASP A 68 -4.95 -2.34 0.83
C ASP A 68 -5.01 -0.98 1.51
N ILE A 69 -5.70 -0.02 0.91
CA ILE A 69 -5.93 1.30 1.49
C ILE A 69 -7.43 1.43 1.75
N GLN A 70 -7.79 1.65 3.01
CA GLN A 70 -9.12 2.13 3.39
C GLN A 70 -9.21 3.62 3.08
N ILE A 71 -10.25 4.01 2.33
CA ILE A 71 -10.49 5.39 1.91
C ILE A 71 -11.79 5.87 2.54
N PHE A 72 -11.70 6.94 3.32
CA PHE A 72 -12.83 7.63 3.93
C PHE A 72 -13.04 8.99 3.23
N ASP A 73 -14.30 9.30 2.90
CA ASP A 73 -14.67 10.56 2.28
C ASP A 73 -14.83 11.67 3.33
N GLU A 74 -13.97 12.69 3.27
CA GLU A 74 -13.94 13.86 4.17
C GLU A 74 -14.33 15.15 3.41
N GLY A 75 -15.17 15.06 2.37
CA GLY A 75 -15.64 16.21 1.61
C GLY A 75 -14.71 16.59 0.45
N ASP A 76 -13.73 17.46 0.67
CA ASP A 76 -12.77 17.88 -0.39
C ASP A 76 -11.51 16.98 -0.44
N THR A 77 -11.32 16.19 0.61
CA THR A 77 -10.18 15.29 0.81
C THR A 77 -10.64 13.86 1.05
N TYR A 78 -9.72 12.91 0.88
CA TYR A 78 -9.85 11.56 1.38
C TYR A 78 -8.90 11.37 2.57
N ILE A 79 -9.37 10.65 3.58
CA ILE A 79 -8.50 10.06 4.61
C ILE A 79 -8.17 8.64 4.17
N LEU A 80 -6.88 8.35 4.14
CA LEU A 80 -6.31 7.08 3.73
C LEU A 80 -5.76 6.36 4.95
N ARG A 81 -6.20 5.13 5.17
CA ARG A 81 -5.65 4.22 6.17
C ARG A 81 -5.02 3.03 5.47
N PRO A 82 -3.69 2.96 5.39
CA PRO A 82 -3.00 1.78 4.87
C PRO A 82 -3.25 0.58 5.79
N LEU A 83 -3.72 -0.51 5.20
CA LEU A 83 -3.83 -1.82 5.81
C LEU A 83 -2.71 -2.68 5.24
N GLU A 84 -1.61 -2.75 5.98
CA GLU A 84 -0.45 -3.52 5.57
C GLU A 84 0.20 -4.26 6.74
N ARG A 85 0.80 -5.41 6.45
CA ARG A 85 1.72 -6.08 7.36
C ARG A 85 3.15 -5.73 6.98
N GLY A 86 3.89 -5.13 7.92
CA GLY A 86 5.32 -4.82 7.74
C GLY A 86 5.65 -3.35 7.53
N TYR A 87 4.67 -2.45 7.56
CA TYR A 87 4.88 -0.99 7.56
C TYR A 87 5.62 -0.46 6.31
N PHE A 88 5.46 -1.10 5.14
CA PHE A 88 6.14 -0.68 3.91
C PHE A 88 5.68 0.72 3.45
N PHE A 89 4.37 0.98 3.43
CA PHE A 89 3.79 2.29 3.15
C PHE A 89 4.38 3.33 4.09
N MET A 90 4.31 3.08 5.40
CA MET A 90 4.80 4.03 6.40
C MET A 90 6.30 4.31 6.23
N ASN A 91 7.11 3.29 5.94
CA ASN A 91 8.55 3.44 5.73
C ASN A 91 8.91 4.18 4.43
N ASN A 92 8.00 4.25 3.45
CA ASN A 92 8.20 4.91 2.16
C ASN A 92 7.33 6.17 2.00
N VAL A 93 6.69 6.68 3.06
CA VAL A 93 5.76 7.82 2.98
C VAL A 93 6.36 9.06 2.32
N HIS A 94 7.67 9.26 2.49
CA HIS A 94 8.42 10.37 1.92
C HIS A 94 8.35 10.43 0.39
N GLU A 95 8.18 9.29 -0.29
CA GLU A 95 7.97 9.19 -1.74
C GLU A 95 6.66 9.88 -2.20
N TRP A 96 5.73 10.13 -1.28
CA TRP A 96 4.43 10.76 -1.55
C TRP A 96 4.19 12.04 -0.75
N SER A 97 5.25 12.64 -0.20
CA SER A 97 5.16 13.88 0.60
C SER A 97 4.56 15.10 -0.14
N GLY A 98 4.53 15.08 -1.48
CA GLY A 98 3.84 16.09 -2.29
C GLY A 98 2.33 15.85 -2.48
N PHE A 99 1.84 14.67 -2.07
CA PHE A 99 0.43 14.26 -2.18
C PHE A 99 -0.26 14.13 -0.82
N LEU A 100 0.50 13.76 0.21
CA LEU A 100 -0.03 13.33 1.50
C LEU A 100 0.29 14.33 2.60
N ASP A 101 -0.74 14.70 3.36
CA ASP A 101 -0.58 15.29 4.68
C ASP A 101 -0.74 14.21 5.75
N GLU A 102 0.16 14.14 6.73
CA GLU A 102 0.07 13.17 7.81
C GLU A 102 -1.08 13.50 8.77
N VAL A 103 -1.88 12.49 9.10
CA VAL A 103 -2.98 12.58 10.07
C VAL A 103 -2.84 11.42 11.03
N THR A 104 -1.99 11.63 12.04
CA THR A 104 -1.61 10.65 13.05
C THR A 104 -2.23 10.98 14.40
N TYR A 105 -2.54 9.95 15.19
CA TYR A 105 -2.93 10.07 16.58
C TYR A 105 -2.60 8.77 17.32
N ASP A 106 -1.84 8.83 18.42
CA ASP A 106 -1.48 7.66 19.22
C ASP A 106 -1.48 7.98 20.71
N ASP A 107 -2.58 7.65 21.40
CA ASP A 107 -2.75 7.94 22.84
C ASP A 107 -2.05 6.93 23.78
N ARG A 108 -1.23 6.02 23.22
CA ARG A 108 -0.42 5.09 24.00
C ARG A 108 0.82 5.75 24.60
N ALA A 109 1.18 6.93 24.11
CA ALA A 109 2.26 7.79 24.60
C ALA A 109 1.75 9.22 24.81
N ASP A 110 2.61 10.11 25.27
CA ASP A 110 2.31 11.55 25.31
C ASP A 110 2.03 12.04 23.88
N VAL A 111 0.79 12.48 23.64
CA VAL A 111 0.37 12.98 22.33
C VAL A 111 0.91 14.40 22.16
N PRO A 112 1.64 14.71 21.07
CA PRO A 112 2.08 16.07 20.80
C PRO A 112 0.89 17.04 20.65
N PRO A 113 0.98 18.29 21.13
CA PRO A 113 -0.12 19.25 21.05
C PRO A 113 -0.69 19.45 19.63
N GLU A 114 0.16 19.37 18.61
CA GLU A 114 -0.22 19.48 17.21
C GLU A 114 -1.07 18.30 16.70
N GLU A 115 -0.98 17.13 17.34
CA GLU A 115 -1.73 15.92 17.00
C GLU A 115 -3.03 15.78 17.79
N GLU A 116 -3.22 16.51 18.90
CA GLU A 116 -4.45 16.42 19.70
C GLU A 116 -5.71 16.71 18.88
N LYS A 117 -5.60 17.62 17.90
CA LYS A 117 -6.69 17.94 16.95
C LYS A 117 -7.14 16.73 16.12
N ASN A 118 -6.26 15.75 15.90
CA ASN A 118 -6.53 14.56 15.11
C ASN A 118 -7.34 13.50 15.89
N LYS A 119 -7.53 13.67 17.19
CA LYS A 119 -8.37 12.78 18.00
C LYS A 119 -9.78 12.64 17.44
N VAL A 120 -10.38 13.76 17.02
CA VAL A 120 -11.73 13.79 16.45
C VAL A 120 -11.75 13.01 15.12
N VAL A 121 -10.70 13.14 14.31
CA VAL A 121 -10.57 12.40 13.04
C VAL A 121 -10.41 10.91 13.30
N ALA A 122 -9.65 10.51 14.32
CA ALA A 122 -9.49 9.11 14.71
C ALA A 122 -10.83 8.48 15.12
N GLN A 123 -11.58 9.16 15.99
CA GLN A 123 -12.91 8.71 16.42
C GLN A 123 -13.88 8.62 15.24
N TRP A 124 -13.87 9.61 14.35
CA TRP A 124 -14.67 9.60 13.13
C TRP A 124 -14.31 8.43 12.20
N CYS A 125 -13.02 8.11 12.03
CA CYS A 125 -12.59 6.95 11.25
C CYS A 125 -13.09 5.63 11.88
N ASP A 126 -13.03 5.49 13.21
CA ASP A 126 -13.52 4.30 13.91
C ASP A 126 -15.04 4.13 13.74
N GLU A 127 -15.80 5.22 13.75
CA GLU A 127 -17.24 5.21 13.44
C GLU A 127 -17.51 4.78 12.00
N LYS A 128 -16.75 5.30 11.03
CA LYS A 128 -16.84 4.92 9.61
C LYS A 128 -16.49 3.45 9.39
N ILE A 129 -15.48 2.93 10.08
CA ILE A 129 -15.11 1.51 10.05
C ILE A 129 -16.26 0.65 10.60
N SER A 130 -16.82 1.04 11.75
CA SER A 130 -17.91 0.32 12.41
C SER A 130 -19.19 0.28 11.58
N SER A 131 -19.48 1.36 10.86
CA SER A 131 -20.63 1.49 9.94
C SER A 131 -20.37 0.92 8.53
N ARG A 132 -19.14 0.49 8.23
CA ARG A 132 -18.69 0.05 6.90
C ARG A 132 -18.82 1.13 5.82
N GLU A 133 -18.65 2.38 6.21
CA GLU A 133 -18.71 3.55 5.32
C GLU A 133 -17.32 3.95 4.83
N TYR A 134 -16.71 3.09 4.02
CA TYR A 134 -15.41 3.31 3.41
C TYR A 134 -15.27 2.56 2.08
N LEU A 135 -14.33 3.00 1.24
CA LEU A 135 -13.90 2.25 0.06
C LEU A 135 -12.60 1.51 0.35
N MET A 136 -12.41 0.39 -0.34
CA MET A 136 -11.18 -0.38 -0.34
C MET A 136 -10.47 -0.17 -1.67
N PHE A 137 -9.20 0.23 -1.62
CA PHE A 137 -8.33 0.32 -2.79
C PHE A 137 -7.15 -0.63 -2.63
N ASN A 138 -7.12 -1.67 -3.44
CA ASN A 138 -6.01 -2.61 -3.45
C ASN A 138 -4.87 -1.98 -4.23
N VAL A 139 -3.73 -1.72 -3.57
CA VAL A 139 -2.61 -1.03 -4.23
C VAL A 139 -2.10 -1.89 -5.39
N LEU A 140 -1.79 -3.16 -5.13
CA LEU A 140 -1.47 -4.13 -6.16
C LEU A 140 -2.38 -5.36 -6.03
N SER A 141 -2.99 -5.74 -7.13
CA SER A 141 -3.72 -6.99 -7.26
C SER A 141 -2.77 -8.16 -7.53
N ARG A 142 -3.27 -9.39 -7.35
CA ARG A 142 -2.59 -10.60 -7.81
C ARG A 142 -2.15 -10.50 -9.27
N ASP A 143 -3.05 -10.03 -10.12
CA ASP A 143 -2.82 -9.93 -11.56
C ASP A 143 -1.70 -8.93 -11.86
N ASP A 144 -1.57 -7.86 -11.08
CA ASP A 144 -0.45 -6.91 -11.20
C ASP A 144 0.89 -7.62 -10.97
N PHE A 145 0.99 -8.42 -9.89
CA PHE A 145 2.21 -9.19 -9.61
C PHE A 145 2.51 -10.23 -10.71
N MET A 146 1.48 -10.93 -11.18
CA MET A 146 1.62 -11.94 -12.23
C MET A 146 2.02 -11.31 -13.58
N ASN A 147 1.45 -10.17 -13.94
CA ASN A 147 1.76 -9.46 -15.18
C ASN A 147 3.22 -9.00 -15.20
N VAL A 148 3.72 -8.43 -14.09
CA VAL A 148 5.12 -7.99 -14.03
C VAL A 148 6.05 -9.19 -14.12
N ALA A 149 5.70 -10.29 -13.46
CA ALA A 149 6.50 -11.49 -13.53
C ALA A 149 6.59 -12.10 -14.93
N VAL A 150 5.48 -12.12 -15.68
CA VAL A 150 5.50 -12.53 -17.09
C VAL A 150 6.42 -11.60 -17.89
N GLY A 151 6.31 -10.29 -17.72
CA GLY A 151 7.17 -9.32 -18.42
C GLY A 151 8.66 -9.44 -18.06
N VAL A 152 8.98 -9.80 -16.83
CA VAL A 152 10.36 -9.95 -16.32
C VAL A 152 10.97 -11.30 -16.72
N LEU A 153 10.20 -12.40 -16.65
CA LEU A 153 10.69 -13.76 -16.94
C LEU A 153 10.63 -14.14 -18.42
N LEU A 154 9.73 -13.52 -19.18
CA LEU A 154 9.55 -13.73 -20.61
C LEU A 154 9.67 -12.38 -21.34
N PRO A 155 10.85 -11.72 -21.29
CA PRO A 155 11.02 -10.47 -22.00
C PRO A 155 10.78 -10.72 -23.50
N ALA A 156 9.96 -9.85 -24.12
CA ALA A 156 9.72 -9.92 -25.55
C ALA A 156 11.06 -10.01 -26.31
N PRO A 157 11.15 -10.81 -27.39
CA PRO A 157 12.38 -10.89 -28.17
C PRO A 157 12.78 -9.47 -28.58
N ARG A 158 14.00 -9.06 -28.22
CA ARG A 158 14.53 -7.75 -28.62
C ARG A 158 14.60 -7.71 -30.15
N PRO A 159 14.13 -6.64 -30.80
CA PRO A 159 14.17 -6.49 -32.25
C PRO A 159 15.60 -6.47 -32.80
#